data_AF-A0A399JEK4-F1
#
_entry.id   AF-A0A399JEK4-F1
#
_cell.length_a   1.000
_cell.length_b   1.000
_cell.length_c   1.000
_cell.angle_alpha   90.00
_cell.angle_beta   90.00
_cell.angle_gamma   90.00
#
_symmetry.space_group_name_H-M   'P 1'
#
loop_
_entity.id
_entity.type
_entity.pdbx_description
1 polymer ?
#
loop_
_entity_poly.entity_id
_entity_poly.type
_entity_poly.pdbx_seq_one_letter_code
_entity_poly.pdbx_strand_id
1 'polypeptide(L)'
;MGSSTAEYAGAHVAALAERLGALLYKDAKAGETDAQIASRMGLAPARLSFPGREVTPGGRVWGVASPLTTRVSRPYAGRVEGTDVTGVLAWDPQRAVPSFTRTDAGGPVRVPDSVRFLPTQAPGHRADLTLFLGGGKNSVTTAGVESEDIVAGWQAQHAWLAPQRPAFLRQGFFANAYAPDHGPVRENIDAVNAWGRSTLGARFLDIEAWLASASLWAQVGVEPTRADLEAQAARRLPPSLADRGGFHLRDAAAHAWVQHVVGPRILALGWA
;
A
#
# COMPACT_ATOMS: atom_id res chain seq x y z
N MET A 1 -5.95 -3.35 2.43
CA MET A 1 -6.47 -2.02 2.02
C MET A 1 -5.51 -0.96 2.51
N GLY A 2 -4.92 -0.13 1.66
CA GLY A 2 -4.00 0.93 2.09
C GLY A 2 -3.76 2.00 1.04
N SER A 3 -3.29 3.16 1.52
CA SER A 3 -2.98 4.40 0.79
C SER A 3 -4.17 5.20 0.22
N SER A 4 -3.90 6.50 0.08
CA SER A 4 -4.72 7.61 -0.43
C SER A 4 -5.66 7.24 -1.60
N THR A 5 -5.21 6.39 -2.53
CA THR A 5 -5.99 5.98 -3.70
C THR A 5 -7.23 5.14 -3.37
N ALA A 6 -7.24 4.45 -2.22
CA ALA A 6 -8.27 3.50 -1.82
C ALA A 6 -8.82 3.78 -0.41
N GLU A 7 -8.54 4.96 0.16
CA GLU A 7 -8.91 5.34 1.53
C GLU A 7 -10.40 5.13 1.82
N TYR A 8 -11.25 5.54 0.88
CA TYR A 8 -12.71 5.42 0.99
C TYR A 8 -13.29 4.17 0.32
N ALA A 9 -12.48 3.37 -0.39
CA ALA A 9 -12.94 2.11 -0.99
C ALA A 9 -13.24 1.02 0.07
N GLY A 10 -12.86 1.28 1.33
CA GLY A 10 -12.74 0.24 2.33
C GLY A 10 -14.03 -0.34 2.89
N ALA A 11 -15.10 0.44 2.92
CA ALA A 11 -16.43 -0.03 3.24
C ALA A 11 -17.02 -0.81 2.05
N HIS A 12 -16.79 -0.31 0.83
CA HIS A 12 -17.29 -0.93 -0.41
C HIS A 12 -16.67 -2.29 -0.70
N VAL A 13 -15.37 -2.47 -0.42
CA VAL A 13 -14.69 -3.78 -0.49
C VAL A 13 -15.22 -4.74 0.57
N ALA A 14 -15.56 -4.24 1.78
CA ALA A 14 -16.18 -5.08 2.81
C ALA A 14 -17.55 -5.58 2.39
N ALA A 15 -18.40 -4.69 1.85
CA ALA A 15 -19.70 -5.06 1.31
C ALA A 15 -19.57 -6.02 0.11
N LEU A 16 -18.55 -5.86 -0.74
CA LEU A 16 -18.26 -6.80 -1.82
C LEU A 16 -17.87 -8.17 -1.26
N ALA A 17 -16.95 -8.23 -0.30
CA ALA A 17 -16.53 -9.49 0.32
C ALA A 17 -17.72 -10.21 0.97
N GLU A 18 -18.59 -9.50 1.68
CA GLU A 18 -19.82 -10.05 2.26
C GLU A 18 -20.74 -10.65 1.20
N ARG A 19 -20.97 -9.95 0.08
CA ARG A 19 -21.77 -10.49 -1.05
C ARG A 19 -21.15 -11.73 -1.69
N LEU A 20 -19.84 -11.88 -1.62
CA LEU A 20 -19.11 -13.03 -2.13
C LEU A 20 -18.91 -14.14 -1.07
N GLY A 21 -19.47 -13.98 0.14
CA GLY A 21 -19.28 -14.93 1.23
C GLY A 21 -17.82 -15.03 1.73
N ALA A 22 -17.00 -14.02 1.47
CA ALA A 22 -15.58 -13.99 1.80
C ALA A 22 -15.30 -13.26 3.11
N LEU A 23 -14.33 -13.76 3.88
CA LEU A 23 -13.79 -13.07 5.04
C LEU A 23 -12.79 -12.00 4.60
N LEU A 24 -12.98 -10.75 5.06
CA LEU A 24 -12.08 -9.65 4.73
C LEU A 24 -11.07 -9.37 5.85
N TYR A 25 -9.79 -9.47 5.52
CA TYR A 25 -8.69 -9.04 6.38
C TYR A 25 -8.08 -7.71 5.87
N LYS A 26 -7.95 -6.73 6.76
CA LYS A 26 -7.50 -5.36 6.43
C LYS A 26 -6.08 -5.10 6.95
N ASP A 27 -5.10 -5.38 6.10
CA ASP A 27 -3.68 -5.33 6.47
C ASP A 27 -2.90 -4.12 5.94
N ALA A 28 -3.54 -3.03 5.54
CA ALA A 28 -2.80 -1.79 5.29
C ALA A 28 -3.51 -0.58 5.89
N LYS A 29 -2.79 0.54 5.97
CA LYS A 29 -3.27 1.79 6.54
C LYS A 29 -3.11 2.92 5.52
N ALA A 30 -4.05 3.87 5.52
CA ALA A 30 -3.92 5.09 4.75
C ALA A 30 -2.61 5.83 5.11
N GLY A 31 -1.97 6.42 4.12
CA GLY A 31 -0.67 7.09 4.25
C GLY A 31 0.55 6.16 4.18
N GLU A 32 0.43 4.85 4.38
CA GLU A 32 1.61 3.96 4.30
C GLU A 32 2.20 3.90 2.89
N THR A 33 3.52 3.75 2.80
CA THR A 33 4.22 3.38 1.56
C THR A 33 4.19 1.87 1.36
N ASP A 34 4.47 1.41 0.15
CA ASP A 34 4.56 -0.04 -0.14
C ASP A 34 5.63 -0.72 0.70
N ALA A 35 6.73 -0.02 0.98
CA ALA A 35 7.84 -0.54 1.75
C ALA A 35 7.42 -0.84 3.21
N GLN A 36 6.56 0.00 3.79
CA GLN A 36 6.03 -0.19 5.15
C GLN A 36 5.06 -1.37 5.22
N ILE A 37 4.15 -1.46 4.24
CA ILE A 37 3.19 -2.57 4.13
C ILE A 37 3.96 -3.89 3.93
N ALA A 38 4.92 -3.91 3.02
CA ALA A 38 5.75 -5.07 2.73
C ALA A 38 6.59 -5.53 3.92
N SER A 39 7.11 -4.57 4.69
CA SER A 39 7.84 -4.85 5.91
C SER A 39 6.98 -5.53 6.97
N ARG A 40 5.76 -5.01 7.21
CA ARG A 40 4.83 -5.58 8.18
C ARG A 40 4.25 -6.93 7.76
N MET A 41 4.07 -7.16 6.48
CA MET A 41 3.65 -8.45 5.93
C MET A 41 4.79 -9.50 5.91
N GLY A 42 6.05 -9.09 6.20
CA GLY A 42 7.21 -9.96 6.19
C GLY A 42 7.80 -10.24 4.80
N LEU A 43 7.40 -9.47 3.80
CA LEU A 43 7.82 -9.58 2.39
C LEU A 43 9.21 -8.99 2.19
N ALA A 44 9.43 -7.83 2.80
CA ALA A 44 10.70 -7.12 2.85
C ALA A 44 10.94 -6.65 4.30
N PRO A 45 11.35 -7.57 5.20
CA PRO A 45 11.51 -7.27 6.62
C PRO A 45 12.29 -5.99 6.87
N ALA A 46 11.85 -5.18 7.84
CA ALA A 46 12.63 -4.02 8.25
C ALA A 46 14.01 -4.47 8.72
N ARG A 47 15.03 -3.69 8.39
CA ARG A 47 16.37 -3.89 8.94
C ARG A 47 16.58 -2.94 10.10
N LEU A 48 17.01 -3.46 11.24
CA LEU A 48 17.29 -2.74 12.48
C LEU A 48 18.80 -2.72 12.73
N SER A 49 19.36 -1.59 13.14
CA SER A 49 20.64 -1.59 13.87
C SER A 49 20.45 -1.06 15.28
N PHE A 50 21.26 -1.60 16.20
CA PHE A 50 21.19 -1.31 17.62
C PHE A 50 22.52 -0.68 18.07
N PRO A 51 22.51 0.34 18.95
CA PRO A 51 23.73 0.87 19.56
C PRO A 51 24.54 -0.26 20.20
N GLY A 52 25.84 -0.30 19.94
CA GLY A 52 26.72 -1.36 20.47
C GLY A 52 26.42 -2.77 19.94
N ARG A 53 25.55 -2.91 18.93
CA ARG A 53 25.08 -4.19 18.38
C ARG A 53 24.40 -5.08 19.42
N GLU A 54 23.66 -4.45 20.33
CA GLU A 54 23.05 -5.11 21.47
C GLU A 54 21.61 -4.65 21.69
N VAL A 55 20.70 -5.61 21.87
CA VAL A 55 19.29 -5.33 22.19
C VAL A 55 19.09 -5.44 23.69
N THR A 56 19.02 -4.28 24.36
CA THR A 56 18.85 -4.23 25.82
C THR A 56 17.37 -4.40 26.24
N PRO A 57 17.10 -5.01 27.41
CA PRO A 57 15.75 -5.10 27.98
C PRO A 57 15.17 -3.71 28.25
N GLY A 58 13.90 -3.48 27.86
CA GLY A 58 13.29 -2.14 27.93
C GLY A 58 13.94 -1.09 27.01
N GLY A 59 14.95 -1.49 26.23
CA GLY A 59 15.67 -0.64 25.30
C GLY A 59 14.75 -0.21 24.17
N ARG A 60 14.56 1.11 24.07
CA ARG A 60 13.99 1.72 22.87
C ARG A 60 15.14 2.14 21.98
N VAL A 61 15.16 1.66 20.74
CA VAL A 61 16.10 2.14 19.72
C VAL A 61 15.34 2.96 18.71
N TRP A 62 15.90 4.11 18.35
CA TRP A 62 15.34 5.03 17.38
C TRP A 62 16.14 5.05 16.08
N GLY A 63 15.46 5.24 14.96
CA GLY A 63 16.08 5.76 13.73
C GLY A 63 16.80 4.76 12.83
N VAL A 64 16.89 3.47 13.18
CA VAL A 64 17.67 2.51 12.37
C VAL A 64 16.82 1.43 11.71
N ALA A 65 15.54 1.74 11.45
CA ALA A 65 14.63 0.84 10.75
C ALA A 65 14.44 1.28 9.29
N SER A 66 15.03 0.57 8.33
CA SER A 66 14.79 0.78 6.89
C SER A 66 13.94 -0.35 6.34
N PRO A 67 12.92 -0.09 5.48
CA PRO A 67 12.58 1.17 4.81
C PRO A 67 11.49 2.00 5.51
N LEU A 68 11.39 1.98 6.85
CA LEU A 68 10.35 2.73 7.58
C LEU A 68 10.69 4.22 7.59
N THR A 69 10.35 4.94 6.51
CA THR A 69 10.76 6.34 6.31
C THR A 69 9.67 7.37 6.59
N THR A 70 8.44 6.96 6.95
CA THR A 70 7.29 7.90 7.02
C THR A 70 6.47 7.83 8.32
N ARG A 71 5.82 8.96 8.65
CA ARG A 71 5.09 9.26 9.90
C ARG A 71 3.82 8.44 10.17
N VAL A 72 3.40 7.64 9.21
CA VAL A 72 2.06 7.05 9.15
C VAL A 72 2.06 5.52 9.26
N SER A 73 3.21 4.89 9.52
CA SER A 73 3.33 3.45 9.73
C SER A 73 2.44 2.95 10.86
N ARG A 74 1.71 1.86 10.64
CA ARG A 74 1.05 1.09 11.69
C ARG A 74 2.12 0.36 12.52
N PRO A 75 2.03 0.36 13.87
CA PRO A 75 2.88 -0.48 14.69
C PRO A 75 2.67 -1.96 14.39
N TYR A 76 3.73 -2.76 14.51
CA TYR A 76 3.60 -4.21 14.42
C TYR A 76 4.61 -4.95 15.30
N ALA A 77 4.19 -6.12 15.78
CA ALA A 77 5.01 -7.01 16.57
C ALA A 77 5.85 -7.94 15.69
N GLY A 78 7.00 -8.34 16.20
CA GLY A 78 7.94 -9.16 15.47
C GLY A 78 9.05 -9.69 16.36
N ARG A 79 9.97 -10.40 15.73
CA ARG A 79 11.17 -10.99 16.35
C ARG A 79 12.41 -10.54 15.60
N VAL A 80 13.48 -10.26 16.33
CA VAL A 80 14.80 -9.98 15.75
C VAL A 80 15.38 -11.29 15.23
N GLU A 81 15.74 -11.32 13.95
CA GLU A 81 16.27 -12.50 13.28
C GLU A 81 17.46 -13.11 14.01
N GLY A 82 17.48 -14.45 14.08
CA GLY A 82 18.56 -15.21 14.74
C GLY A 82 18.52 -15.15 16.26
N THR A 83 17.46 -14.58 16.85
CA THR A 83 17.29 -14.46 18.31
C THR A 83 15.85 -14.77 18.71
N ASP A 84 15.61 -14.90 20.02
CA ASP A 84 14.27 -14.96 20.62
C ASP A 84 13.74 -13.58 21.06
N VAL A 85 14.48 -12.50 20.77
CA VAL A 85 14.08 -11.15 21.16
C VAL A 85 12.88 -10.70 20.33
N THR A 86 11.80 -10.38 21.03
CA THR A 86 10.54 -9.88 20.48
C THR A 86 10.37 -8.39 20.77
N GLY A 87 9.58 -7.71 19.95
CA GLY A 87 9.25 -6.33 20.22
C GLY A 87 8.20 -5.78 19.30
N VAL A 88 7.99 -4.47 19.43
CA VAL A 88 7.09 -3.69 18.58
C VAL A 88 7.89 -2.65 17.84
N LEU A 89 7.75 -2.63 16.52
CA LEU A 89 8.28 -1.58 15.65
C LEU A 89 7.16 -0.59 15.33
N ALA A 90 7.41 0.71 15.54
CA ALA A 90 6.43 1.79 15.40
C ALA A 90 7.11 3.10 14.99
N TRP A 91 6.35 4.04 14.41
CA TRP A 91 6.82 5.42 14.26
C TRP A 91 6.68 6.20 15.58
N ASP A 92 7.73 6.88 16.03
CA ASP A 92 7.70 7.80 17.17
C ASP A 92 7.33 9.21 16.66
N PRO A 93 6.11 9.72 16.92
CA PRO A 93 5.68 11.02 16.42
C PRO A 93 6.38 12.19 17.11
N GLN A 94 6.90 12.02 18.33
CA GLN A 94 7.56 13.08 19.09
C GLN A 94 8.97 13.33 18.55
N ARG A 95 9.68 12.26 18.20
CA ARG A 95 11.04 12.32 17.66
C ARG A 95 11.09 12.31 16.13
N ALA A 96 9.97 12.06 15.48
CA ALA A 96 9.86 11.92 14.03
C ALA A 96 10.84 10.89 13.44
N VAL A 97 10.96 9.73 14.09
CA VAL A 97 11.83 8.62 13.68
C VAL A 97 11.17 7.27 13.98
N PRO A 98 11.55 6.18 13.30
CA PRO A 98 11.15 4.82 13.70
C PRO A 98 11.65 4.47 15.10
N SER A 99 10.91 3.62 15.81
CA SER A 99 11.26 3.13 17.13
C SER A 99 10.98 1.63 17.28
N PHE A 100 11.96 0.89 17.75
CA PHE A 100 11.78 -0.49 18.21
C PHE A 100 11.71 -0.50 19.74
N THR A 101 10.73 -1.21 20.31
CA THR A 101 10.62 -1.43 21.75
C THR A 101 10.60 -2.93 22.02
N ARG A 102 11.61 -3.43 22.74
CA ARG A 102 11.66 -4.83 23.17
C ARG A 102 10.53 -5.13 24.16
N THR A 103 9.87 -6.27 23.99
CA THR A 103 8.72 -6.69 24.83
C THR A 103 9.03 -7.81 25.80
N ASP A 104 9.99 -8.67 25.48
CA ASP A 104 10.43 -9.76 26.36
C ASP A 104 11.42 -9.28 27.44
N ALA A 105 11.33 -9.92 28.61
CA ALA A 105 12.32 -9.78 29.68
C ALA A 105 13.60 -10.56 29.34
N GLY A 106 14.69 -10.27 30.04
CA GLY A 106 15.95 -11.01 29.92
C GLY A 106 17.18 -10.13 30.11
N GLY A 107 18.35 -10.63 29.73
CA GLY A 107 19.57 -9.84 29.61
C GLY A 107 19.74 -9.22 28.21
N PRO A 108 20.77 -8.40 28.01
CA PRO A 108 21.11 -7.89 26.68
C PRO A 108 21.47 -9.01 25.71
N VAL A 109 21.11 -8.85 24.43
CA VAL A 109 21.37 -9.85 23.37
C VAL A 109 22.18 -9.22 22.25
N ARG A 110 23.32 -9.80 21.91
CA ARG A 110 24.13 -9.35 20.78
C ARG A 110 23.53 -9.78 19.45
N VAL A 111 23.57 -8.87 18.48
CA VAL A 111 23.03 -9.08 17.13
C VAL A 111 24.02 -8.58 16.08
N PRO A 112 23.97 -9.08 14.83
CA PRO A 112 24.68 -8.45 13.74
C PRO A 112 24.25 -7.00 13.52
N ASP A 113 25.07 -6.25 12.78
CA ASP A 113 24.63 -4.96 12.25
C ASP A 113 23.52 -5.17 11.22
N SER A 114 22.54 -4.25 11.14
CA SER A 114 21.46 -4.30 10.14
C SER A 114 20.67 -5.63 10.11
N VAL A 115 20.27 -6.11 11.29
CA VAL A 115 19.54 -7.37 11.50
C VAL A 115 18.08 -7.25 11.05
N ARG A 116 17.51 -8.30 10.46
CA ARG A 116 16.10 -8.29 10.03
C ARG A 116 15.16 -8.37 11.22
N PHE A 117 14.03 -7.67 11.12
CA PHE A 117 12.90 -7.76 12.04
C PHE A 117 11.74 -8.50 11.37
N LEU A 118 11.48 -9.70 11.85
CA LEU A 118 10.53 -10.64 11.25
C LEU A 118 9.17 -10.48 11.94
N PRO A 119 8.12 -9.97 11.26
CA PRO A 119 6.82 -9.78 11.87
C PRO A 119 6.20 -11.12 12.31
N THR A 120 5.62 -11.17 13.49
CA THR A 120 4.99 -12.40 14.04
C THR A 120 3.68 -12.74 13.32
N GLN A 121 3.04 -11.74 12.73
CA GLN A 121 1.79 -11.90 11.98
C GLN A 121 2.00 -12.38 10.53
N ALA A 122 3.25 -12.43 10.03
CA ALA A 122 3.55 -12.83 8.65
C ALA A 122 2.91 -14.16 8.19
N PRO A 123 2.92 -15.24 9.00
CA PRO A 123 2.31 -16.51 8.59
C PRO A 123 0.77 -16.47 8.52
N GLY A 124 0.14 -15.48 9.16
CA GLY A 124 -1.32 -15.33 9.26
C GLY A 124 -1.96 -14.63 8.06
N HIS A 125 -1.19 -14.08 7.13
CA HIS A 125 -1.72 -13.37 5.95
C HIS A 125 -2.07 -14.31 4.77
N ARG A 126 -2.36 -15.59 5.04
CA ARG A 126 -2.85 -16.55 4.04
C ARG A 126 -4.29 -16.20 3.66
N ALA A 127 -4.45 -15.30 2.70
CA ALA A 127 -5.73 -15.03 2.07
C ALA A 127 -5.84 -15.82 0.76
N ASP A 128 -7.01 -16.36 0.43
CA ASP A 128 -7.25 -16.99 -0.88
C ASP A 128 -7.20 -15.95 -2.03
N LEU A 129 -7.54 -14.69 -1.72
CA LEU A 129 -7.48 -13.53 -2.61
C LEU A 129 -6.85 -12.33 -1.90
N THR A 130 -5.81 -11.74 -2.50
CA THR A 130 -5.16 -10.52 -2.01
C THR A 130 -5.45 -9.32 -2.93
N LEU A 131 -6.00 -8.26 -2.36
CA LEU A 131 -6.29 -7.01 -3.08
C LEU A 131 -5.30 -5.90 -2.68
N PHE A 132 -4.37 -5.59 -3.59
CA PHE A 132 -3.47 -4.44 -3.47
C PHE A 132 -4.11 -3.19 -4.09
N LEU A 133 -5.09 -2.62 -3.39
CA LEU A 133 -5.74 -1.38 -3.80
C LEU A 133 -4.99 -0.21 -3.18
N GLY A 134 -4.29 0.58 -4.01
CA GLY A 134 -3.69 1.85 -3.61
C GLY A 134 -2.32 1.80 -2.93
N GLY A 135 -1.87 0.63 -2.45
CA GLY A 135 -0.52 0.47 -1.88
C GLY A 135 0.55 1.01 -2.82
N GLY A 136 1.36 1.97 -2.34
CA GLY A 136 2.48 2.52 -3.10
C GLY A 136 2.32 3.91 -3.70
N LYS A 137 1.12 4.50 -3.75
CA LYS A 137 0.98 5.88 -4.29
C LYS A 137 1.79 6.91 -3.47
N ASN A 138 1.93 6.71 -2.15
CA ASN A 138 2.80 7.57 -1.34
C ASN A 138 4.30 7.38 -1.65
N SER A 139 4.68 6.25 -2.26
CA SER A 139 6.05 6.00 -2.72
C SER A 139 6.40 6.93 -3.89
N VAL A 140 5.47 7.21 -4.81
CA VAL A 140 5.75 8.10 -5.96
C VAL A 140 6.01 9.56 -5.54
N THR A 141 5.61 9.94 -4.33
CA THR A 141 5.86 11.28 -3.76
C THR A 141 7.08 11.32 -2.83
N THR A 142 7.76 10.19 -2.63
CA THR A 142 8.93 10.12 -1.75
C THR A 142 10.18 10.56 -2.51
N ALA A 143 10.92 11.53 -1.97
CA ALA A 143 12.13 12.03 -2.62
C ALA A 143 13.18 10.91 -2.81
N GLY A 144 13.73 10.80 -4.02
CA GLY A 144 14.73 9.80 -4.39
C GLY A 144 14.20 8.38 -4.59
N VAL A 145 12.87 8.19 -4.61
CA VAL A 145 12.24 6.93 -5.00
C VAL A 145 11.84 7.02 -6.47
N GLU A 146 12.35 6.08 -7.27
CA GLU A 146 12.04 5.98 -8.70
C GLU A 146 11.02 4.85 -8.97
N SER A 147 10.48 4.83 -10.19
CA SER A 147 9.48 3.84 -10.61
C SER A 147 9.96 2.40 -10.43
N GLU A 148 11.24 2.16 -10.66
CA GLU A 148 11.93 0.88 -10.55
C GLU A 148 11.92 0.36 -9.11
N ASP A 149 12.10 1.23 -8.11
CA ASP A 149 12.04 0.86 -6.71
C ASP A 149 10.63 0.38 -6.32
N ILE A 150 9.60 1.05 -6.86
CA ILE A 150 8.20 0.71 -6.64
C ILE A 150 7.87 -0.63 -7.30
N VAL A 151 8.29 -0.82 -8.55
CA VAL A 151 8.11 -2.07 -9.28
C VAL A 151 8.84 -3.22 -8.59
N ALA A 152 10.08 -3.03 -8.13
CA ALA A 152 10.82 -4.03 -7.38
C ALA A 152 10.08 -4.40 -6.07
N GLY A 153 9.52 -3.40 -5.39
CA GLY A 153 8.63 -3.61 -4.25
C GLY A 153 7.42 -4.48 -4.63
N TRP A 154 6.72 -4.15 -5.71
CA TRP A 154 5.57 -4.93 -6.19
C TRP A 154 5.93 -6.37 -6.52
N GLN A 155 7.07 -6.58 -7.19
CA GLN A 155 7.58 -7.91 -7.53
C GLN A 155 7.88 -8.73 -6.28
N ALA A 156 8.53 -8.15 -5.27
CA ALA A 156 8.81 -8.82 -4.00
C ALA A 156 7.52 -9.25 -3.29
N GLN A 157 6.49 -8.38 -3.30
CA GLN A 157 5.19 -8.71 -2.73
C GLN A 157 4.53 -9.89 -3.46
N HIS A 158 4.56 -9.90 -4.80
CA HIS A 158 3.99 -10.99 -5.59
C HIS A 158 4.78 -12.30 -5.42
N ALA A 159 6.11 -12.24 -5.36
CA ALA A 159 6.98 -13.40 -5.16
C ALA A 159 6.71 -14.09 -3.82
N TRP A 160 6.42 -13.32 -2.77
CA TRP A 160 6.05 -13.87 -1.47
C TRP A 160 4.65 -14.51 -1.46
N LEU A 161 3.71 -13.98 -2.25
CA LEU A 161 2.40 -14.59 -2.42
C LEU A 161 2.49 -15.91 -3.22
N ALA A 162 3.36 -16.02 -4.21
CA ALA A 162 3.37 -17.14 -5.15
C ALA A 162 3.38 -18.55 -4.49
N PRO A 163 4.20 -18.84 -3.46
CA PRO A 163 4.18 -20.13 -2.76
C PRO A 163 2.85 -20.45 -2.05
N GLN A 164 2.09 -19.42 -1.68
CA GLN A 164 0.80 -19.55 -1.00
C GLN A 164 -0.35 -19.74 -2.00
N ARG A 165 -0.07 -19.57 -3.30
CA ARG A 165 -1.01 -19.63 -4.43
C ARG A 165 -2.29 -18.75 -4.29
N PRO A 166 -2.25 -17.56 -3.66
CA PRO A 166 -3.44 -16.74 -3.59
C PRO A 166 -3.69 -16.10 -4.95
N ALA A 167 -4.97 -15.96 -5.29
CA ALA A 167 -5.37 -15.01 -6.31
C ALA A 167 -4.96 -13.59 -5.87
N PHE A 168 -4.63 -12.70 -6.82
CA PHE A 168 -4.37 -11.31 -6.46
C PHE A 168 -4.78 -10.33 -7.55
N LEU A 169 -5.20 -9.14 -7.11
CA LEU A 169 -5.37 -7.96 -7.95
C LEU A 169 -4.47 -6.84 -7.46
N ARG A 170 -3.87 -6.11 -8.40
CA ARG A 170 -3.04 -4.92 -8.14
C ARG A 170 -3.66 -3.73 -8.84
N GLN A 171 -3.89 -2.67 -8.08
CA GLN A 171 -4.34 -1.39 -8.63
C GLN A 171 -3.15 -0.50 -8.98
N GLY A 172 -3.24 0.18 -10.13
CA GLY A 172 -2.35 1.28 -10.49
C GLY A 172 -2.56 2.54 -9.66
N PHE A 173 -1.90 3.61 -10.09
CA PHE A 173 -2.03 4.94 -9.49
C PHE A 173 -2.73 5.91 -10.42
N PHE A 174 -3.25 7.00 -9.86
CA PHE A 174 -3.74 8.15 -10.61
C PHE A 174 -3.06 9.42 -10.10
N ALA A 175 -2.94 10.42 -10.97
CA ALA A 175 -2.46 11.74 -10.58
C ALA A 175 -3.51 12.50 -9.78
N ASN A 176 -3.09 13.20 -8.72
CA ASN A 176 -3.98 14.03 -7.89
C ASN A 176 -4.66 15.13 -8.72
N ALA A 177 -5.79 15.66 -8.25
CA ALA A 177 -6.62 16.58 -9.03
C ALA A 177 -5.87 17.83 -9.50
N TYR A 178 -4.94 18.31 -8.67
CA TYR A 178 -4.14 19.51 -8.92
C TYR A 178 -2.66 19.17 -9.18
N ALA A 179 -2.35 17.92 -9.53
CA ALA A 179 -0.99 17.54 -9.88
C ALA A 179 -0.55 18.24 -11.19
N PRO A 180 0.73 18.62 -11.30
CA PRO A 180 1.31 19.02 -12.57
C PRO A 180 1.18 17.90 -13.63
N ASP A 181 1.08 18.29 -14.89
CA ASP A 181 0.94 17.35 -16.01
C ASP A 181 2.27 16.65 -16.36
N HIS A 182 3.39 17.09 -15.79
CA HIS A 182 4.73 16.56 -16.01
C HIS A 182 5.57 16.63 -14.72
N GLY A 183 6.69 15.91 -14.70
CA GLY A 183 7.64 15.87 -13.59
C GLY A 183 7.67 14.50 -12.88
N PRO A 184 8.56 14.34 -11.88
CA PRO A 184 8.97 13.02 -11.39
C PRO A 184 7.80 12.17 -10.86
N VAL A 185 6.84 12.78 -10.15
CA VAL A 185 5.67 12.06 -9.63
C VAL A 185 4.80 11.52 -10.77
N ARG A 186 4.61 12.32 -11.83
CA ARG A 186 3.79 11.92 -12.98
C ARG A 186 4.51 10.83 -13.78
N GLU A 187 5.79 11.01 -14.05
CA GLU A 187 6.62 10.03 -14.75
C GLU A 187 6.65 8.68 -14.01
N ASN A 188 6.78 8.70 -12.69
CA ASN A 188 6.71 7.50 -11.87
C ASN A 188 5.35 6.81 -11.92
N ILE A 189 4.24 7.57 -11.89
CA ILE A 189 2.88 7.00 -12.05
C ILE A 189 2.75 6.33 -13.42
N ASP A 190 3.15 7.02 -14.48
CA ASP A 190 3.01 6.54 -15.86
C ASP A 190 3.84 5.26 -16.07
N ALA A 191 5.09 5.24 -15.58
CA ALA A 191 6.00 4.09 -15.68
C ALA A 191 5.48 2.87 -14.90
N VAL A 192 5.06 3.06 -13.65
CA VAL A 192 4.51 1.97 -12.81
C VAL A 192 3.21 1.42 -13.42
N ASN A 193 2.31 2.29 -13.91
CA ASN A 193 1.08 1.86 -14.56
C ASN A 193 1.37 1.11 -15.87
N ALA A 194 2.34 1.58 -16.68
CA ALA A 194 2.75 0.91 -17.91
C ALA A 194 3.29 -0.50 -17.62
N TRP A 195 4.14 -0.65 -16.61
CA TRP A 195 4.61 -1.96 -16.14
C TRP A 195 3.46 -2.86 -15.69
N GLY A 196 2.51 -2.31 -14.90
CA GLY A 196 1.35 -3.04 -14.42
C GLY A 196 0.49 -3.58 -15.56
N ARG A 197 0.20 -2.75 -16.56
CA ARG A 197 -0.53 -3.14 -17.78
C ARG A 197 0.17 -4.26 -18.53
N SER A 198 1.48 -4.12 -18.79
CA SER A 198 2.23 -5.07 -19.62
C SER A 198 2.51 -6.41 -18.92
N THR A 199 2.67 -6.39 -17.59
CA THR A 199 3.16 -7.56 -16.84
C THR A 199 2.04 -8.35 -16.16
N LEU A 200 1.03 -7.66 -15.61
CA LEU A 200 0.01 -8.29 -14.78
C LEU A 200 -1.27 -8.63 -15.55
N GLY A 201 -1.46 -8.06 -16.74
CA GLY A 201 -2.61 -8.32 -17.61
C GLY A 201 -3.94 -8.18 -16.86
N ALA A 202 -4.76 -9.22 -16.86
CA ALA A 202 -6.06 -9.22 -16.17
C ALA A 202 -5.96 -9.08 -14.64
N ARG A 203 -4.77 -9.21 -14.03
CA ARG A 203 -4.59 -8.95 -12.59
C ARG A 203 -4.33 -7.47 -12.28
N PHE A 204 -4.14 -6.63 -13.30
CA PHE A 204 -4.00 -5.19 -13.16
C PHE A 204 -5.37 -4.49 -13.20
N LEU A 205 -5.62 -3.65 -12.20
CA LEU A 205 -6.76 -2.75 -12.12
C LEU A 205 -6.30 -1.33 -12.44
N ASP A 206 -6.54 -0.92 -13.68
CA ASP A 206 -6.09 0.36 -14.22
C ASP A 206 -7.07 1.48 -13.86
N ILE A 207 -6.89 2.02 -12.65
CA ILE A 207 -7.75 3.09 -12.13
C ILE A 207 -7.61 4.39 -12.93
N GLU A 208 -6.44 4.64 -13.50
CA GLU A 208 -6.20 5.82 -14.33
C GLU A 208 -6.98 5.73 -15.65
N ALA A 209 -6.94 4.58 -16.31
CA ALA A 209 -7.72 4.37 -17.54
C ALA A 209 -9.23 4.42 -17.26
N TRP A 210 -9.68 3.91 -16.12
CA TRP A 210 -11.08 4.06 -15.70
C TRP A 210 -11.46 5.52 -15.47
N LEU A 211 -10.63 6.30 -14.77
CA LEU A 211 -10.86 7.73 -14.58
C LEU A 211 -10.84 8.48 -15.93
N ALA A 212 -10.02 8.07 -16.89
CA ALA A 212 -9.98 8.65 -18.23
C ALA A 212 -11.12 8.17 -19.15
N SER A 213 -11.98 7.24 -18.70
CA SER A 213 -12.97 6.60 -19.57
C SER A 213 -14.23 7.43 -19.76
N ALA A 214 -14.86 7.30 -20.93
CA ALA A 214 -16.14 7.93 -21.22
C ALA A 214 -17.30 7.41 -20.34
N SER A 215 -17.19 6.18 -19.80
CA SER A 215 -18.21 5.62 -18.92
C SER A 215 -18.13 6.09 -17.46
N LEU A 216 -17.05 6.79 -17.07
CA LEU A 216 -16.83 7.24 -15.69
C LEU A 216 -18.05 7.96 -15.11
N TRP A 217 -18.52 9.00 -15.80
CA TRP A 217 -19.56 9.89 -15.27
C TRP A 217 -20.89 9.19 -15.05
N ALA A 218 -21.29 8.34 -16.00
CA ALA A 218 -22.48 7.50 -15.90
C ALA A 218 -22.37 6.49 -14.75
N GLN A 219 -21.18 5.90 -14.53
CA GLN A 219 -20.95 4.93 -13.45
C GLN A 219 -20.94 5.57 -12.07
N VAL A 220 -20.45 6.81 -11.95
CA VAL A 220 -20.43 7.54 -10.67
C VAL A 220 -21.77 8.26 -10.40
N GLY A 221 -22.56 8.54 -11.45
CA GLY A 221 -23.82 9.27 -11.33
C GLY A 221 -23.62 10.77 -11.07
N VAL A 222 -22.53 11.34 -11.61
CA VAL A 222 -22.18 12.76 -11.47
C VAL A 222 -22.10 13.39 -12.85
N GLU A 223 -22.75 14.53 -13.02
CA GLU A 223 -22.61 15.34 -14.23
C GLU A 223 -21.26 16.07 -14.21
N PRO A 224 -20.40 15.92 -15.23
CA PRO A 224 -19.08 16.55 -15.22
C PRO A 224 -19.16 18.07 -15.39
N THR A 225 -18.32 18.78 -14.66
CA THR A 225 -18.03 20.19 -14.94
C THR A 225 -16.95 20.33 -16.01
N ARG A 226 -16.74 21.55 -16.51
CA ARG A 226 -15.61 21.83 -17.42
C ARG A 226 -14.25 21.46 -16.81
N ALA A 227 -14.05 21.76 -15.52
CA ALA A 227 -12.80 21.44 -14.82
C ALA A 227 -12.60 19.93 -14.68
N ASP A 228 -13.69 19.17 -14.53
CA ASP A 228 -13.64 17.71 -14.50
C ASP A 228 -13.20 17.12 -15.84
N LEU A 229 -13.75 17.62 -16.94
CA LEU A 229 -13.39 17.18 -18.29
C LEU A 229 -11.94 17.53 -18.63
N GLU A 230 -11.47 18.71 -18.23
CA GLU A 230 -10.07 19.12 -18.38
C GLU A 230 -9.13 18.21 -17.56
N ALA A 231 -9.48 17.90 -16.30
CA ALA A 231 -8.71 16.99 -15.48
C ALA A 231 -8.70 15.57 -16.05
N GLN A 232 -9.86 15.08 -16.52
CA GLN A 232 -10.00 13.78 -17.17
C GLN A 232 -9.12 13.68 -18.42
N ALA A 233 -9.14 14.69 -19.28
CA ALA A 233 -8.30 14.75 -20.48
C ALA A 233 -6.80 14.76 -20.13
N ALA A 234 -6.42 15.40 -19.03
CA ALA A 234 -5.05 15.41 -18.50
C ALA A 234 -4.66 14.11 -17.75
N ARG A 235 -5.59 13.14 -17.63
CA ARG A 235 -5.46 11.91 -16.83
C ARG A 235 -5.19 12.16 -15.35
N ARG A 236 -5.80 13.22 -14.82
CA ARG A 236 -5.83 13.55 -13.39
C ARG A 236 -7.16 13.14 -12.78
N LEU A 237 -7.18 12.99 -11.47
CA LEU A 237 -8.41 12.82 -10.70
C LEU A 237 -9.34 14.04 -10.93
N PRO A 238 -10.56 13.85 -11.46
CA PRO A 238 -11.48 14.98 -11.64
C PRO A 238 -11.88 15.62 -10.30
N PRO A 239 -11.89 16.97 -10.17
CA PRO A 239 -12.17 17.66 -8.91
C PRO A 239 -13.49 17.29 -8.23
N SER A 240 -14.57 17.05 -8.99
CA SER A 240 -15.87 16.63 -8.45
C SER A 240 -15.84 15.25 -7.83
N LEU A 241 -14.88 14.42 -8.26
CA LEU A 241 -14.65 13.07 -7.71
C LEU A 241 -13.57 13.06 -6.63
N ALA A 242 -12.91 14.20 -6.39
CA ALA A 242 -11.80 14.32 -5.46
C ALA A 242 -12.26 14.79 -4.08
N ASP A 243 -11.66 14.28 -3.02
CA ASP A 243 -11.84 14.82 -1.67
C ASP A 243 -11.41 16.29 -1.58
N ARG A 244 -11.63 16.93 -0.43
CA ARG A 244 -11.31 18.35 -0.25
C ARG A 244 -9.84 18.68 -0.56
N GLY A 245 -8.93 17.74 -0.31
CA GLY A 245 -7.50 17.90 -0.59
C GLY A 245 -7.10 17.65 -2.05
N GLY A 246 -7.97 17.04 -2.86
CA GLY A 246 -7.64 16.66 -4.23
C GLY A 246 -6.75 15.40 -4.33
N PHE A 247 -6.62 14.64 -3.24
CA PHE A 247 -5.66 13.52 -3.13
C PHE A 247 -6.35 12.16 -3.23
N HIS A 248 -7.62 12.10 -2.84
CA HIS A 248 -8.39 10.87 -2.65
C HIS A 248 -9.67 10.88 -3.48
N LEU A 249 -10.14 9.71 -3.88
CA LEU A 249 -11.50 9.57 -4.40
C LEU A 249 -12.51 9.90 -3.30
N ARG A 250 -13.58 10.63 -3.61
CA ARG A 250 -14.76 10.69 -2.75
C ARG A 250 -15.44 9.33 -2.68
N ASP A 251 -16.29 9.17 -1.68
CA ASP A 251 -17.02 7.92 -1.42
C ASP A 251 -17.78 7.40 -2.65
N ALA A 252 -18.54 8.25 -3.36
CA ALA A 252 -19.28 7.84 -4.56
C ALA A 252 -18.38 7.30 -5.68
N ALA A 253 -17.23 7.93 -5.92
CA ALA A 253 -16.27 7.45 -6.92
C ALA A 253 -15.56 6.16 -6.46
N ALA A 254 -15.24 6.05 -5.17
CA ALA A 254 -14.67 4.83 -4.59
C ALA A 254 -15.67 3.66 -4.65
N HIS A 255 -16.96 3.93 -4.43
CA HIS A 255 -18.04 2.95 -4.59
C HIS A 255 -18.13 2.47 -6.04
N ALA A 256 -18.22 3.40 -6.99
CA ALA A 256 -18.30 3.10 -8.41
C ALA A 256 -17.08 2.29 -8.90
N TRP A 257 -15.87 2.63 -8.43
CA TRP A 257 -14.66 1.86 -8.72
C TRP A 257 -14.78 0.39 -8.27
N VAL A 258 -15.26 0.16 -7.04
CA VAL A 258 -15.43 -1.20 -6.51
C VAL A 258 -16.54 -1.94 -7.27
N GLN A 259 -17.66 -1.28 -7.53
CA GLN A 259 -18.83 -1.86 -8.18
C GLN A 259 -18.60 -2.19 -9.66
N HIS A 260 -17.93 -1.31 -10.40
CA HIS A 260 -17.81 -1.41 -11.85
C HIS A 260 -16.46 -1.95 -12.32
N VAL A 261 -15.45 -2.00 -11.44
CA VAL A 261 -14.12 -2.49 -11.82
C VAL A 261 -13.64 -3.64 -10.95
N VAL A 262 -13.55 -3.45 -9.62
CA VAL A 262 -12.99 -4.47 -8.73
C VAL A 262 -13.84 -5.75 -8.72
N GLY A 263 -15.12 -5.63 -8.40
CA GLY A 263 -16.05 -6.76 -8.33
C GLY A 263 -16.15 -7.53 -9.66
N PRO A 264 -16.47 -6.86 -10.78
CA PRO A 264 -16.51 -7.49 -12.08
C PRO A 264 -15.20 -8.17 -12.48
N ARG A 265 -14.03 -7.63 -12.09
CA ARG A 265 -12.75 -8.28 -12.36
C ARG A 265 -12.58 -9.59 -11.56
N ILE A 266 -12.97 -9.61 -10.29
CA ILE A 266 -12.93 -10.83 -9.46
C ILE A 266 -13.83 -11.91 -10.09
N LEU A 267 -15.05 -11.55 -10.50
CA LEU A 267 -15.99 -12.46 -11.15
C LEU A 267 -15.45 -13.00 -12.49
N ALA A 268 -14.91 -12.12 -13.34
CA ALA A 268 -14.36 -12.52 -14.64
C ALA A 268 -13.15 -13.45 -14.53
N LEU A 269 -12.45 -13.42 -13.40
CA LEU A 269 -11.32 -14.31 -13.11
C LEU A 269 -11.74 -15.62 -12.43
N GLY A 270 -13.03 -15.78 -12.09
CA GLY A 270 -13.56 -16.98 -11.43
C GLY A 270 -13.11 -17.11 -9.97
N TRP A 271 -12.94 -15.98 -9.27
CA TRP A 271 -12.44 -15.94 -7.88
C TRP A 271 -13.54 -15.63 -6.85
N ALA A 272 -14.79 -15.90 -7.23
CA ALA A 272 -15.98 -15.70 -6.43
C ALA A 272 -16.72 -17.02 -6.24
#